data_AF-A0A528MZJ3-F1
#
_entry.id   AF-A0A528MZJ3-F1
#
_cell.length_a   1.000
_cell.length_b   1.000
_cell.length_c   1.000
_cell.angle_alpha   90.00
_cell.angle_beta   90.00
_cell.angle_gamma   90.00
#
_symmetry.space_group_name_H-M   'P 1'
#
loop_
_entity.id
_entity.type
_entity.pdbx_description
1 polymer ?
#
loop_
_entity_poly.entity_id
_entity_poly.type
_entity_poly.pdbx_seq_one_letter_code
_entity_poly.pdbx_strand_id
1 'polypeptide(L)' 'YLGGGFGHFYVYAPEKFEYAIDRFAMEVKRQMDVLDRRLAVSEYLGGDAYTIADIAVWPWYGGLAKGRIYN' A
#
# COMPACT_ATOMS: atom_id res chain seq x y z
N TYR A 1 5.77 2.92 5.23
CA TYR A 1 5.97 3.63 3.95
C TYR A 1 4.66 4.14 3.35
N LEU A 2 3.61 3.32 3.25
CA LEU A 2 2.30 3.79 2.75
C LEU A 2 1.65 4.88 3.63
N GLY A 3 1.50 4.66 4.94
CA GLY A 3 0.91 5.65 5.86
C GLY A 3 1.81 6.87 6.11
N GLY A 4 2.84 6.70 6.94
CA GLY A 4 3.70 7.81 7.38
C GLY A 4 4.65 8.39 6.32
N GLY A 5 4.77 7.78 5.13
CA GLY A 5 5.51 8.32 4.00
C GLY A 5 4.55 8.90 2.98
N PHE A 6 3.98 8.03 2.14
CA PHE A 6 3.12 8.45 1.04
C PHE A 6 1.89 9.23 1.52
N GLY A 7 1.10 8.68 2.45
CA GLY A 7 -0.08 9.36 2.98
C GLY A 7 0.25 10.73 3.60
N HIS A 8 1.36 10.82 4.33
CA HIS A 8 1.82 12.10 4.88
C HIS A 8 2.14 13.14 3.80
N PHE A 9 3.08 12.85 2.90
CA PHE A 9 3.52 13.84 1.90
C PHE A 9 2.48 14.09 0.80
N TYR A 10 1.63 13.11 0.49
CA TYR A 10 0.61 13.22 -0.54
C TYR A 10 -0.66 13.91 -0.05
N VAL A 11 -1.12 13.64 1.18
CA VAL A 11 -2.41 14.15 1.69
C VAL A 11 -2.23 15.19 2.79
N TYR A 12 -1.43 14.89 3.80
CA TYR A 12 -1.45 15.63 5.07
C TYR A 12 -0.44 16.79 5.14
N ALA A 13 0.64 16.76 4.36
CA ALA A 13 1.65 17.81 4.38
C ALA A 13 1.05 19.14 3.87
N PRO A 14 1.33 20.27 4.55
CA PRO A 14 0.77 21.58 4.19
C PRO A 14 1.28 22.10 2.84
N GLU A 15 2.46 21.63 2.42
CA GLU A 15 3.09 21.94 1.14
C GLU A 15 3.42 20.66 0.38
N LYS A 16 3.50 20.75 -0.95
CA LYS A 16 3.84 19.62 -1.81
C LYS A 16 5.34 19.53 -2.02
N PHE A 17 5.94 18.48 -1.48
CA PHE A 17 7.37 18.18 -1.61
C PHE A 17 7.57 17.10 -2.68
N GLU A 18 7.79 17.52 -3.94
CA GLU A 18 7.88 16.63 -5.11
C GLU A 18 8.81 15.42 -4.88
N TYR A 19 10.06 15.66 -4.45
CA TYR A 19 11.01 14.58 -4.17
C TYR A 19 10.48 13.55 -3.14
N ALA A 20 9.84 14.02 -2.07
CA ALA A 20 9.32 13.13 -1.04
C ALA A 20 8.11 12.35 -1.56
N ILE A 21 7.19 13.02 -2.26
CA ILE A 21 6.02 12.41 -2.89
C ILE A 21 6.47 11.32 -3.86
N ASP A 22 7.39 11.62 -4.78
CA ASP A 22 7.88 10.66 -5.77
C ASP A 22 8.58 9.46 -5.12
N ARG A 23 9.46 9.72 -4.14
CA ARG A 23 10.15 8.66 -3.40
C ARG A 23 9.17 7.69 -2.76
N PHE A 24 8.17 8.19 -2.05
CA PHE A 24 7.22 7.33 -1.33
C PHE A 24 6.17 6.73 -2.27
N ALA A 25 5.78 7.42 -3.34
CA ALA A 25 4.90 6.87 -4.36
C ALA A 25 5.56 5.69 -5.09
N MET A 26 6.85 5.80 -5.45
CA MET A 26 7.60 4.68 -6.03
C MET A 26 7.68 3.48 -5.09
N GLU A 27 7.95 3.70 -3.80
CA GLU A 27 8.01 2.59 -2.83
C GLU A 27 6.63 1.94 -2.60
N VAL A 28 5.55 2.73 -2.59
CA VAL A 28 4.18 2.18 -2.51
C VAL A 28 3.86 1.35 -3.76
N LYS A 29 4.21 1.82 -4.96
CA LYS A 29 4.06 1.05 -6.19
C LYS A 29 4.83 -0.26 -6.13
N ARG A 30 6.07 -0.25 -5.63
CA ARG A 30 6.89 -1.46 -5.44
C ARG A 30 6.26 -2.44 -4.46
N GLN A 31 5.71 -1.96 -3.34
CA GLN A 31 5.01 -2.80 -2.36
C GLN A 31 3.73 -3.41 -2.95
N MET A 32 2.96 -2.64 -3.72
CA MET A 32 1.80 -3.14 -4.44
C MET A 32 2.16 -4.23 -5.45
N ASP A 33 3.24 -4.05 -6.23
CA ASP A 33 3.74 -5.06 -7.18
C ASP A 33 4.21 -6.35 -6.47
N VAL A 34 4.83 -6.26 -5.30
CA VAL A 34 5.17 -7.44 -4.49
C VAL A 34 3.92 -8.21 -4.05
N LEU A 35 2.89 -7.50 -3.59
CA LEU A 35 1.63 -8.12 -3.17
C LEU A 35 0.89 -8.75 -4.36
N ASP A 36 0.84 -8.06 -5.49
CA ASP A 36 0.22 -8.53 -6.73
C ASP A 36 0.87 -9.82 -7.22
N ARG A 37 2.21 -9.86 -7.31
CA ARG A 37 2.95 -11.07 -7.68
C ARG A 37 2.74 -12.23 -6.72
N ARG A 38 2.61 -11.96 -5.42
CA ARG A 38 2.33 -13.00 -4.42
C ARG A 38 0.93 -13.58 -4.61
N LEU A 39 -0.07 -12.71 -4.77
CA LEU A 39 -1.46 -13.10 -4.92
C LEU A 39 -1.78 -13.69 -6.29
N ALA A 40 -0.93 -13.45 -7.30
CA ALA A 40 -1.02 -14.11 -8.61
C ALA A 40 -0.77 -15.62 -8.55
N VAL A 41 -0.10 -16.11 -7.50
CA VAL A 41 0.28 -17.53 -7.34
C VAL A 41 -0.24 -18.17 -6.06
N SER A 42 -1.03 -17.44 -5.26
CA SER A 42 -1.52 -17.88 -3.95
C SER A 42 -2.81 -17.17 -3.61
N GLU A 43 -3.81 -17.90 -3.12
CA GLU A 43 -5.13 -17.33 -2.82
C GLU A 43 -5.06 -16.26 -1.71
N TYR A 44 -4.26 -16.52 -0.67
CA TYR A 44 -3.98 -15.59 0.42
C TYR A 44 -2.48 -15.34 0.54
N LEU A 45 -2.08 -14.30 1.28
CA LEU A 45 -0.68 -13.94 1.44
C LEU A 45 0.15 -15.09 2.03
N GLY A 46 -0.44 -15.82 3.00
CA GLY A 46 0.19 -16.95 3.67
C GLY A 46 0.11 -18.30 2.94
N GLY A 47 -0.65 -18.41 1.85
CA GLY A 47 -0.92 -19.68 1.18
C GLY A 47 -2.41 -19.88 0.91
N ASP A 48 -2.89 -21.08 1.20
CA ASP A 48 -4.26 -21.51 0.86
C ASP A 48 -5.31 -21.12 1.92
N ALA A 49 -4.88 -20.54 3.05
CA ALA A 49 -5.77 -20.14 4.12
C ALA A 49 -5.61 -18.65 4.44
N TYR A 50 -6.73 -18.03 4.80
CA TYR A 50 -6.75 -16.66 5.31
C TYR A 50 -6.07 -16.59 6.68
N THR A 51 -5.20 -15.60 6.87
CA THR A 51 -4.42 -15.46 8.11
C THR A 51 -4.38 -14.03 8.62
N ILE A 52 -3.73 -13.85 9.77
CA ILE A 52 -3.41 -12.53 10.31
C ILE A 52 -2.58 -11.66 9.36
N ALA A 53 -1.84 -12.25 8.40
CA ALA A 53 -1.10 -11.49 7.40
C ALA A 53 -2.07 -10.72 6.49
N ASP A 54 -3.16 -11.36 6.05
CA ASP A 54 -4.18 -10.76 5.20
C ASP A 54 -4.95 -9.68 5.98
N ILE A 55 -5.29 -9.94 7.24
CA ILE A 55 -5.93 -8.95 8.14
C ILE A 55 -5.04 -7.71 8.27
N ALA A 56 -3.73 -7.89 8.45
CA ALA A 56 -2.80 -6.77 8.65
C ALA A 56 -2.58 -5.95 7.38
N VAL A 57 -2.59 -6.58 6.21
CA VAL A 57 -2.27 -5.93 4.92
C VAL A 57 -3.50 -5.30 4.26
N TRP A 58 -4.66 -5.95 4.35
CA TRP A 58 -5.85 -5.58 3.58
C TRP A 58 -6.37 -4.16 3.85
N PRO A 59 -6.48 -3.68 5.11
CA PRO A 59 -6.97 -2.33 5.39
C PRO A 59 -6.12 -1.23 4.75
N TRP A 60 -4.83 -1.50 4.54
CA TRP A 60 -3.87 -0.57 3.93
C TRP A 60 -3.88 -0.67 2.41
N TYR A 61 -3.49 -1.82 1.85
CA TYR A 61 -3.27 -1.95 0.41
C TYR A 61 -4.55 -2.31 -0.35
N GLY A 62 -5.42 -3.12 0.24
CA GLY A 62 -6.77 -3.36 -0.30
C GLY A 62 -7.63 -2.10 -0.23
N GLY A 63 -7.51 -1.34 0.86
CA GLY A 63 -8.11 -0.01 1.00
C GLY A 63 -7.62 0.95 -0.08
N LEU A 64 -6.31 1.05 -0.30
CA LEU A 64 -5.71 1.88 -1.35
C LEU A 64 -6.20 1.47 -2.75
N ALA A 65 -6.10 0.18 -3.09
CA ALA A 65 -6.49 -0.33 -4.41
C ALA A 65 -7.97 -0.11 -4.73
N LYS A 66 -8.83 -0.12 -3.71
CA LYS A 66 -10.26 0.16 -3.83
C LYS A 66 -10.60 1.66 -3.77
N GLY A 67 -9.60 2.54 -3.70
CA GLY A 67 -9.82 3.98 -3.54
C GLY A 67 -10.64 4.30 -2.29
N ARG A 68 -10.37 3.62 -1.17
CA ARG A 68 -11.09 3.81 0.11
C ARG A 68 -10.31 4.64 1.12
N ILE A 69 -9.04 4.91 0.85
CA ILE A 69 -8.17 5.74 1.68
C ILE A 69 -7.58 6.85 0.80
N TYR A 70 -7.38 8.04 1.38
CA TYR A 70 -6.81 9.22 0.73
C TYR A 70 -7.65 9.83 -0.41
N ASN A 71 -8.98 9.71 -0.33
CA ASN A 71 -9.93 10.44 -1.20
C ASN A 71 -10.13 11.88 -0.74
#